data_AF-A0A1J5X3S6-F1
#
_entry.id   AF-A0A1J5X3S6-F1
#
_cell.length_a   1.000
_cell.length_b   1.000
_cell.length_c   1.000
_cell.angle_alpha   90.00
_cell.angle_beta   90.00
_cell.angle_gamma   90.00
#
_symmetry.space_group_name_H-M   'P 1'
#
loop_
_entity.id
_entity.type
_entity.pdbx_description
1 polymer ?
#
loop_
_entity_poly.entity_id
_entity_poly.type
_entity_poly.pdbx_seq_one_letter_code
_entity_poly.pdbx_strand_id
1 'polypeptide(L)'
;FLNSWEAEQVAEIHRQDKKIWLGKIKNIELENNTVDLLSKLRLPEDNVLEMLEVYACNKRCFTELARQPNASIWLGRIKNIKLMYYAVDALPKLLVPEDNVVERLETSAGKQEHCLEILQQPDESIWLGRIKNIDLENQAARHIFK
;
A
#
# COMPACT_ATOMS: atom_id res chain seq x y z
N PHE A 1 7.37 8.17 9.65
CA PHE A 1 6.06 8.46 10.23
C PHE A 1 5.54 9.76 9.64
N LEU A 2 4.56 9.70 8.75
CA LEU A 2 3.79 10.87 8.31
C LEU A 2 2.37 10.71 8.86
N ASN A 3 1.98 11.59 9.78
CA ASN A 3 0.61 11.69 10.29
C ASN A 3 0.23 13.17 10.19
N SER A 4 -0.83 13.49 9.43
CA SER A 4 -1.31 14.86 9.28
C SER A 4 -2.76 14.97 9.76
N TRP A 5 -2.96 15.69 10.85
CA TRP A 5 -4.29 16.13 11.29
C TRP A 5 -4.84 17.28 10.42
N GLU A 6 -3.97 17.98 9.67
CA GLU A 6 -4.36 19.01 8.71
C GLU A 6 -4.34 18.48 7.28
N ALA A 7 -5.51 18.12 6.77
CA ALA A 7 -5.70 17.66 5.40
C ALA A 7 -5.23 18.67 4.33
N GLU A 8 -5.17 19.97 4.68
CA GLU A 8 -4.76 21.04 3.76
C GLU A 8 -3.29 20.94 3.30
N GLN A 9 -2.38 20.54 4.19
CA GLN A 9 -0.96 20.39 3.85
C GLN A 9 -0.75 19.23 2.86
N VAL A 10 -1.45 18.11 3.08
CA VAL A 10 -1.42 16.98 2.14
C VAL A 10 -2.11 17.35 0.83
N ALA A 11 -3.21 18.10 0.86
CA ALA A 11 -3.89 18.56 -0.35
C ALA A 11 -3.02 19.49 -1.21
N GLU A 12 -2.16 20.32 -0.59
CA GLU A 12 -1.18 21.14 -1.31
C GLU A 12 -0.13 20.26 -2.03
N ILE A 13 0.43 19.27 -1.32
CA ILE A 13 1.32 18.27 -1.94
C ILE A 13 0.58 17.54 -3.05
N HIS A 14 -0.72 17.27 -2.88
CA HIS A 14 -1.52 16.56 -3.86
C HIS A 14 -1.72 17.36 -5.14
N ARG A 15 -1.96 18.67 -5.03
CA ARG A 15 -2.07 19.61 -6.16
C ARG A 15 -0.77 19.74 -6.95
N GLN A 16 0.37 19.46 -6.34
CA GLN A 16 1.66 19.42 -7.04
C GLN A 16 1.81 18.05 -7.72
N ASP A 17 1.76 18.01 -9.06
CA ASP A 17 2.04 16.79 -9.84
C ASP A 17 3.54 16.44 -9.86
N LYS A 18 4.16 16.41 -8.68
CA LYS A 18 5.57 16.15 -8.48
C LYS A 18 5.73 14.91 -7.61
N LYS A 19 6.60 14.00 -8.05
CA LYS A 19 7.06 12.87 -7.23
C LYS A 19 7.99 13.37 -6.14
N ILE A 20 7.90 12.77 -4.96
CA ILE A 20 8.75 13.04 -3.80
C ILE A 20 9.90 12.05 -3.83
N TRP A 21 11.10 12.54 -4.15
CA TRP A 21 12.31 11.72 -4.13
C TRP A 21 12.85 11.65 -2.71
N LEU A 22 12.89 10.42 -2.18
CA LEU A 22 13.53 10.14 -0.90
C LEU A 22 14.85 9.40 -1.16
N GLY A 23 15.75 9.44 -0.17
CA GLY A 23 16.93 8.57 -0.15
C GLY A 23 16.54 7.12 0.15
N LYS A 24 17.52 6.32 0.60
CA LYS A 24 17.23 4.97 1.09
C LYS A 24 16.41 5.03 2.36
N ILE A 25 15.24 4.39 2.35
CA ILE A 25 14.30 4.33 3.47
C ILE A 25 14.09 2.87 3.83
N LYS A 26 14.17 2.57 5.13
CA LYS A 26 13.89 1.21 5.64
C LYS A 26 12.42 1.01 5.98
N ASN A 27 11.75 2.02 6.50
CA ASN A 27 10.38 1.91 6.99
C ASN A 27 9.51 3.05 6.46
N ILE A 28 8.35 2.70 5.93
CA ILE A 28 7.29 3.66 5.57
C ILE A 28 6.09 3.35 6.44
N GLU A 29 5.58 4.40 7.08
CA GLU A 29 4.38 4.36 7.91
C GLU A 29 3.51 5.55 7.52
N LEU A 30 2.31 5.24 7.02
CA LEU A 30 1.33 6.20 6.53
C LEU A 30 -0.02 5.96 7.20
N GLU A 31 -0.65 7.04 7.64
CA GLU A 31 -1.95 7.00 8.29
C GLU A 31 -2.92 8.00 7.65
N ASN A 32 -4.17 7.55 7.46
CA ASN A 32 -5.31 8.34 7.03
C ASN A 32 -4.96 9.25 5.83
N ASN A 33 -5.02 10.57 5.99
CA ASN A 33 -4.86 11.53 4.90
C ASN A 33 -3.51 11.41 4.17
N THR A 34 -2.50 10.78 4.77
CA THR A 34 -1.17 10.60 4.15
C THR A 34 -1.08 9.37 3.26
N VAL A 35 -2.09 8.50 3.24
CA VAL A 35 -2.09 7.26 2.46
C VAL A 35 -1.99 7.55 0.96
N ASP A 36 -2.66 8.58 0.48
CA ASP A 36 -2.58 9.02 -0.92
C ASP A 36 -1.16 9.49 -1.33
N LEU A 37 -0.29 9.85 -0.36
CA LEU A 37 1.12 10.16 -0.63
C LEU A 37 1.92 8.93 -1.06
N LEU A 38 1.46 7.70 -0.77
CA LEU A 38 2.12 6.47 -1.21
C LEU A 38 2.39 6.48 -2.72
N SER A 39 1.41 6.97 -3.50
CA SER A 39 1.52 7.12 -4.95
C SER A 39 2.53 8.17 -5.41
N LYS A 40 2.95 9.07 -4.54
CA LYS A 40 3.90 10.16 -4.83
C LYS A 40 5.34 9.82 -4.45
N LEU A 41 5.56 8.83 -3.61
CA LEU A 41 6.90 8.45 -3.17
C LEU A 41 7.70 7.82 -4.32
N ARG A 42 8.97 8.22 -4.43
CA ARG A 42 9.99 7.61 -5.29
C ARG A 42 11.19 7.28 -4.42
N LEU A 43 11.54 6.00 -4.37
CA LEU A 43 12.74 5.49 -3.70
C LEU A 43 13.78 5.07 -4.75
N PRO A 44 15.07 4.97 -4.37
CA PRO A 44 16.10 4.38 -5.22
C PRO A 44 15.70 2.98 -5.69
N GLU A 45 16.13 2.59 -6.90
CA GLU A 45 15.85 1.27 -7.48
C GLU A 45 16.38 0.12 -6.61
N ASP A 46 17.49 0.35 -5.90
CA ASP A 46 18.13 -0.61 -5.00
C ASP A 46 17.62 -0.51 -3.54
N ASN A 47 16.52 0.20 -3.29
CA ASN A 47 15.95 0.31 -1.95
C ASN A 47 15.38 -1.02 -1.47
N VAL A 48 15.59 -1.31 -0.19
CA VAL A 48 15.00 -2.46 0.51
C VAL A 48 14.23 -1.92 1.71
N LEU A 49 12.89 -1.94 1.62
CA LEU A 49 12.01 -1.67 2.74
C LEU A 49 11.96 -2.90 3.65
N GLU A 50 12.32 -2.66 4.90
CA GLU A 50 12.09 -3.61 5.99
C GLU A 50 10.59 -3.65 6.35
N MET A 51 9.89 -2.51 6.32
CA MET A 51 8.46 -2.43 6.68
C MET A 51 7.71 -1.38 5.85
N LEU A 52 6.57 -1.78 5.28
CA LEU A 52 5.52 -0.88 4.80
C LEU A 52 4.28 -1.07 5.67
N GLU A 53 3.88 -0.01 6.35
CA GLU A 53 2.73 -0.01 7.25
C GLU A 53 1.76 1.12 6.86
N VAL A 54 0.50 0.76 6.59
CA VAL A 54 -0.51 1.70 6.10
C VAL A 54 -1.84 1.49 6.82
N TYR A 55 -2.36 2.56 7.41
CA TYR A 55 -3.64 2.57 8.13
C TYR A 55 -4.59 3.57 7.51
N ALA A 56 -5.79 3.15 7.10
CA ALA A 56 -6.78 4.07 6.56
C ALA A 56 -8.17 3.81 7.15
N CYS A 57 -8.57 4.57 8.17
CA CYS A 57 -9.87 4.36 8.83
C CYS A 57 -11.06 4.90 8.01
N ASN A 58 -10.81 5.69 6.96
CA ASN A 58 -11.85 6.31 6.14
C ASN A 58 -11.54 6.16 4.65
N LYS A 59 -12.54 5.76 3.85
CA LYS A 59 -12.45 5.64 2.39
C LYS A 59 -11.95 6.92 1.70
N ARG A 60 -12.24 8.09 2.28
CA ARG A 60 -11.81 9.39 1.72
C ARG A 60 -10.30 9.58 1.70
N CYS A 61 -9.55 8.81 2.48
CA CYS A 61 -8.10 8.85 2.53
C CYS A 61 -7.41 8.16 1.35
N PHE A 62 -8.18 7.52 0.47
CA PHE A 62 -7.71 6.59 -0.56
C PHE A 62 -8.13 7.04 -1.97
N THR A 63 -8.40 8.33 -2.18
CA THR A 63 -9.00 8.80 -3.45
C THR A 63 -8.04 8.74 -4.62
N GLU A 64 -6.77 8.98 -4.36
CA GLU A 64 -5.75 9.17 -5.39
C GLU A 64 -4.94 7.90 -5.60
N LEU A 65 -4.76 7.15 -4.52
CA LEU A 65 -4.25 5.79 -4.54
C LEU A 65 -5.21 4.84 -5.30
N ALA A 66 -6.52 5.00 -5.15
CA ALA A 66 -7.50 4.22 -5.94
C ALA A 66 -7.38 4.43 -7.45
N ARG A 67 -7.01 5.64 -7.88
CA ARG A 67 -6.84 5.98 -9.31
C ARG A 67 -5.56 5.43 -9.92
N GLN A 68 -4.63 4.95 -9.11
CA GLN A 68 -3.39 4.39 -9.62
C GLN A 68 -3.69 3.09 -10.38
N PRO A 69 -3.01 2.85 -11.51
CA PRO A 69 -3.02 1.54 -12.13
C PRO A 69 -2.50 0.47 -11.16
N ASN A 70 -2.93 -0.77 -11.37
CA ASN A 70 -2.34 -1.89 -10.66
C ASN A 70 -0.84 -1.97 -10.96
N ALA A 71 -0.07 -2.45 -9.98
CA ALA A 71 1.38 -2.61 -10.08
C ALA A 71 2.09 -1.35 -10.63
N SER A 72 1.74 -0.17 -10.11
CA SER A 72 2.32 1.12 -10.55
C SER A 72 3.18 1.82 -9.49
N ILE A 73 3.11 1.39 -8.23
CA ILE A 73 3.80 2.02 -7.11
C ILE A 73 5.06 1.24 -6.78
N TRP A 74 6.20 1.79 -7.18
CA TRP A 74 7.51 1.24 -6.88
C TRP A 74 8.11 1.82 -5.59
N LEU A 75 8.43 0.92 -4.65
CA LEU A 75 9.13 1.26 -3.39
C LEU A 75 10.41 0.43 -3.18
N GLY A 76 10.91 -0.19 -4.25
CA GLY A 76 11.99 -1.18 -4.18
C GLY A 76 11.51 -2.54 -3.67
N ARG A 77 12.42 -3.32 -3.08
CA ARG A 77 12.11 -4.61 -2.46
C ARG A 77 11.40 -4.37 -1.12
N ILE A 78 10.46 -5.22 -0.75
CA ILE A 78 9.67 -5.07 0.49
C ILE A 78 9.66 -6.40 1.24
N LYS A 79 10.12 -6.39 2.50
CA LYS A 79 10.13 -7.57 3.36
C LYS A 79 8.82 -7.76 4.12
N ASN A 80 8.26 -6.70 4.70
CA ASN A 80 7.04 -6.80 5.49
C ASN A 80 6.01 -5.77 5.04
N ILE A 81 4.76 -6.22 4.89
CA ILE A 81 3.63 -5.40 4.46
C ILE A 81 2.52 -5.56 5.49
N LYS A 82 2.03 -4.45 6.01
CA LYS A 82 0.89 -4.41 6.93
C LYS A 82 -0.11 -3.34 6.49
N LEU A 83 -1.30 -3.78 6.10
CA LEU A 83 -2.36 -2.91 5.57
C LEU A 83 -3.63 -3.08 6.39
N MET A 84 -4.13 -1.98 6.94
CA MET A 84 -5.28 -2.00 7.85
C MET A 84 -6.45 -1.16 7.33
N TYR A 85 -7.66 -1.66 7.53
CA TYR A 85 -8.93 -1.08 7.11
C TYR A 85 -8.95 -0.81 5.60
N TYR A 86 -9.27 0.41 5.14
CA TYR A 86 -9.32 0.74 3.72
C TYR A 86 -7.94 0.70 3.02
N ALA A 87 -6.84 0.63 3.78
CA ALA A 87 -5.50 0.55 3.20
C ALA A 87 -5.25 -0.80 2.51
N VAL A 88 -6.07 -1.82 2.78
CA VAL A 88 -6.01 -3.12 2.13
C VAL A 88 -6.11 -2.97 0.61
N ASP A 89 -6.91 -2.02 0.11
CA ASP A 89 -7.03 -1.71 -1.32
C ASP A 89 -5.73 -1.16 -1.97
N ALA A 90 -4.67 -0.85 -1.19
CA ALA A 90 -3.34 -0.49 -1.72
C ALA A 90 -2.60 -1.68 -2.33
N LEU A 91 -2.92 -2.89 -1.87
CA LEU A 91 -2.26 -4.12 -2.24
C LEU A 91 -2.12 -4.32 -3.77
N PRO A 92 -3.17 -4.20 -4.60
CA PRO A 92 -3.04 -4.33 -6.07
C PRO A 92 -2.21 -3.22 -6.71
N LYS A 93 -1.96 -2.10 -6.02
CA LYS A 93 -1.24 -0.94 -6.57
C LYS A 93 0.27 -1.06 -6.41
N LEU A 94 0.73 -1.91 -5.49
CA LEU A 94 2.15 -2.13 -5.22
C LEU A 94 2.82 -2.85 -6.40
N LEU A 95 3.94 -2.30 -6.86
CA LEU A 95 4.85 -2.93 -7.80
C LEU A 95 6.07 -3.42 -7.04
N VAL A 96 6.27 -4.74 -7.02
CA VAL A 96 7.45 -5.37 -6.43
C VAL A 96 8.19 -6.23 -7.47
N PRO A 97 9.51 -6.42 -7.32
CA PRO A 97 10.28 -7.30 -8.18
C PRO A 97 9.73 -8.74 -8.20
N GLU A 98 9.89 -9.43 -9.34
CA GLU A 98 9.51 -10.85 -9.48
C GLU A 98 10.22 -11.77 -8.47
N ASP A 99 11.49 -11.47 -8.17
CA ASP A 99 12.31 -12.21 -7.21
C ASP A 99 12.20 -11.66 -5.77
N ASN A 100 11.23 -10.80 -5.49
CA ASN A 100 11.01 -10.29 -4.13
C ASN A 100 10.52 -11.41 -3.20
N VAL A 101 10.98 -11.36 -1.95
CA VAL A 101 10.54 -12.28 -0.90
C VAL A 101 9.93 -11.47 0.24
N VAL A 102 8.61 -11.53 0.36
CA VAL A 102 7.86 -10.96 1.48
C VAL A 102 7.91 -11.94 2.63
N GLU A 103 8.50 -11.54 3.75
CA GLU A 103 8.58 -12.34 4.96
C GLU A 103 7.25 -12.42 5.70
N ARG A 104 6.49 -11.32 5.73
CA ARG A 104 5.15 -11.26 6.32
C ARG A 104 4.25 -10.30 5.54
N LEU A 105 3.09 -10.81 5.17
CA LEU A 105 1.95 -10.01 4.73
C LEU A 105 0.86 -10.08 5.80
N GLU A 106 0.48 -8.95 6.35
CA GLU A 106 -0.59 -8.81 7.33
C GLU A 106 -1.66 -7.86 6.78
N THR A 107 -2.91 -8.33 6.74
CA THR A 107 -4.04 -7.48 6.36
C THR A 107 -5.22 -7.68 7.29
N SER A 108 -5.82 -6.58 7.76
CA SER A 108 -7.08 -6.61 8.48
C SER A 108 -8.04 -5.58 7.94
N ALA A 109 -9.17 -6.05 7.45
CA ALA A 109 -10.27 -5.21 7.00
C ALA A 109 -11.47 -5.52 7.89
N GLY A 110 -11.82 -4.63 8.81
CA GLY A 110 -12.92 -4.86 9.75
C GLY A 110 -14.32 -5.04 9.13
N LYS A 111 -14.49 -4.76 7.83
CA LYS A 111 -15.74 -4.89 7.08
C LYS A 111 -15.46 -5.18 5.60
N GLN A 112 -16.44 -5.74 4.88
CA GLN A 112 -16.34 -6.00 3.44
C GLN A 112 -16.15 -4.72 2.61
N GLU A 113 -16.71 -3.58 3.06
CA GLU A 113 -16.56 -2.27 2.40
C GLU A 113 -15.10 -1.76 2.33
N HIS A 114 -14.20 -2.34 3.14
CA HIS A 114 -12.78 -1.99 3.16
C HIS A 114 -11.95 -2.68 2.06
N CYS A 115 -12.53 -3.63 1.32
CA CYS A 115 -11.83 -4.45 0.32
C CYS A 115 -12.43 -4.30 -1.08
N LEU A 116 -13.09 -3.17 -1.39
CA LEU A 116 -13.86 -3.05 -2.63
C LEU A 116 -12.98 -3.16 -3.88
N GLU A 117 -11.77 -2.58 -3.87
CA GLU A 117 -10.85 -2.64 -5.01
C GLU A 117 -10.31 -4.06 -5.17
N ILE A 118 -9.94 -4.68 -4.04
CA ILE A 118 -9.44 -6.06 -3.99
C ILE A 118 -10.48 -7.06 -4.51
N LEU A 119 -11.75 -6.92 -4.11
CA LEU A 119 -12.83 -7.83 -4.51
C LEU A 119 -13.18 -7.72 -6.00
N GLN A 120 -12.73 -6.66 -6.67
CA GLN A 120 -12.90 -6.47 -8.12
C GLN A 120 -11.72 -7.03 -8.93
N GLN A 121 -10.63 -7.44 -8.26
CA GLN A 121 -9.49 -8.03 -8.94
C GLN A 121 -9.81 -9.48 -9.36
N PRO A 122 -9.35 -9.92 -10.55
CA PRO A 122 -9.36 -11.33 -10.89
C PRO A 122 -8.58 -12.18 -9.87
N ASP A 123 -8.96 -13.44 -9.72
CA ASP A 123 -8.20 -14.41 -8.93
C ASP A 123 -6.72 -14.41 -9.38
N GLU A 124 -5.80 -14.48 -8.42
CA GLU A 124 -4.33 -14.54 -8.64
C GLU A 124 -3.73 -13.33 -9.39
N SER A 125 -4.46 -12.23 -9.55
CA SER A 125 -3.97 -11.07 -10.31
C SER A 125 -3.04 -10.13 -9.52
N ILE A 126 -2.84 -10.35 -8.22
CA ILE A 126 -1.98 -9.52 -7.37
C ILE A 126 -0.68 -10.26 -7.12
N TRP A 127 0.41 -9.71 -7.68
CA TRP A 127 1.74 -10.26 -7.54
C TRP A 127 2.57 -9.47 -6.51
N LEU A 128 3.00 -10.15 -5.45
CA LEU A 128 3.90 -9.59 -4.42
C LEU A 128 5.24 -10.33 -4.31
N GLY A 129 5.58 -11.16 -5.29
CA GLY A 129 6.68 -12.11 -5.19
C GLY A 129 6.33 -13.29 -4.27
N ARG A 130 7.34 -13.99 -3.75
CA ARG A 130 7.15 -15.12 -2.84
C ARG A 130 6.81 -14.60 -1.43
N ILE A 131 5.71 -15.06 -0.86
CA ILE A 131 5.31 -14.71 0.51
C ILE A 131 5.58 -15.89 1.45
N LYS A 132 6.30 -15.67 2.56
CA LYS A 132 6.61 -16.71 3.56
C LYS A 132 5.48 -16.92 4.57
N ASN A 133 4.91 -15.81 5.08
CA ASN A 133 3.85 -15.84 6.09
C ASN A 133 2.73 -14.88 5.68
N ILE A 134 1.50 -15.36 5.76
CA ILE A 134 0.30 -14.63 5.39
C ILE A 134 -0.64 -14.63 6.61
N ASP A 135 -1.00 -13.44 7.08
CA ASP A 135 -2.00 -13.23 8.12
C ASP A 135 -3.14 -12.37 7.57
N LEU A 136 -4.27 -13.00 7.28
CA LEU A 136 -5.46 -12.37 6.69
C LEU A 136 -6.61 -12.52 7.67
N GLU A 137 -6.90 -11.45 8.41
CA GLU A 137 -8.02 -11.44 9.34
C GLU A 137 -9.38 -11.35 8.61
N ASN A 138 -9.42 -10.92 7.35
CA ASN A 138 -10.64 -10.82 6.55
C ASN A 138 -10.72 -11.93 5.47
N GLN A 139 -11.90 -12.53 5.32
CA GLN A 139 -12.20 -13.52 4.27
C GLN A 139 -12.03 -12.98 2.84
N ALA A 140 -12.29 -11.70 2.59
CA ALA A 140 -12.20 -11.06 1.28
C ALA A 140 -10.80 -11.17 0.66
N ALA A 141 -9.74 -11.03 1.46
CA ALA A 141 -8.36 -11.13 0.99
C ALA A 141 -7.93 -12.58 0.70
N ARG A 142 -8.64 -13.59 1.22
CA ARG A 142 -8.26 -15.00 1.04
C ARG A 142 -8.41 -15.48 -0.40
N HIS A 143 -9.29 -14.86 -1.19
CA HIS A 143 -9.52 -15.26 -2.57
C HIS A 143 -8.36 -14.86 -3.50
N ILE A 144 -7.52 -13.91 -3.11
CA ILE A 144 -6.43 -13.38 -3.93
C ILE A 144 -5.17 -14.25 -3.84
N PHE A 145 -4.88 -14.81 -2.66
CA PHE A 145 -3.63 -15.50 -2.36
C PHE A 145 -3.74 -17.03 -2.37
N LYS A 146 -4.57 -17.58 -3.26
CA LYS A 146 -4.74 -19.03 -3.38
C LYS A 146 -3.47 -19.73 -3.88
#